data_AF-A0A428R2K9-F1
#
_entry.id   AF-A0A428R2K9-F1
#
_cell.length_a   1.000
_cell.length_b   1.000
_cell.length_c   1.000
_cell.angle_alpha   90.00
_cell.angle_beta   90.00
_cell.angle_gamma   90.00
#
_symmetry.space_group_name_H-M   'P 1'
#
loop_
_entity.id
_entity.type
_entity.pdbx_description
1 polymer ?
#
loop_
_entity_poly.entity_id
_entity_poly.type
_entity_poly.pdbx_seq_one_letter_code
_entity_poly.pdbx_strand_id
1 'polypeptide(L)'
;MSSSNMAPNTTRPDVFVMLLPVMVLLTISVAASTAWISDWKEFLWDLFMSPGILKRIMIAMFVLVNWKNMPFAWTFRVFYHISHNIYIRRRPRLGPRALFRPIISTTYTSVFEIDYNLHKSNSTFFTDIDVSRAHLVTYLLRPAMMNLVHNTSSHFILDPKTDSDPVDGWEKKVQATAISKYVFKLGRLTVHPARILDNSGLLPERPGGWTEGGEEQLDDVSIDLSDTVDREWDWRRVEVQRRKGMKIAARFHAVDEAKGLFDGGEDGVLACSELN
;
A
#
# COMPACT_ATOMS: atom_id res chain seq x y z
N MET A 1 -35.34 -7.72 -65.04
CA MET A 1 -34.91 -6.70 -64.05
C MET A 1 -36.18 -6.29 -63.33
N SER A 2 -36.44 -6.60 -62.06
CA SER A 2 -35.60 -6.57 -60.86
C SER A 2 -36.06 -7.65 -59.88
N SER A 3 -35.11 -8.38 -59.28
CA SER A 3 -35.35 -9.46 -58.31
C SER A 3 -35.35 -8.87 -56.89
N SER A 4 -36.47 -8.94 -56.16
CA SER A 4 -36.53 -8.50 -54.75
C SER A 4 -36.21 -9.67 -53.81
N ASN A 5 -35.03 -9.65 -53.19
CA ASN A 5 -34.65 -10.56 -52.12
C ASN A 5 -35.36 -10.18 -50.81
N MET A 6 -36.13 -11.08 -50.23
CA MET A 6 -36.77 -10.94 -48.93
C MET A 6 -35.89 -11.65 -47.88
N ALA A 7 -35.42 -10.93 -46.86
CA ALA A 7 -34.59 -11.48 -45.79
C ALA A 7 -35.42 -12.31 -44.79
N PRO A 8 -34.87 -13.39 -44.20
CA PRO A 8 -35.59 -14.23 -43.25
C PRO A 8 -35.73 -13.55 -41.87
N ASN A 9 -36.93 -13.62 -41.29
CA ASN A 9 -37.25 -13.12 -39.95
C ASN A 9 -36.58 -13.98 -38.88
N THR A 10 -35.54 -13.46 -38.21
CA THR A 10 -34.90 -14.12 -37.06
C THR A 10 -35.71 -13.84 -35.79
N THR A 11 -36.42 -14.85 -35.27
CA THR A 11 -37.04 -14.80 -33.95
C THR A 11 -35.95 -14.78 -32.88
N ARG A 12 -35.98 -13.78 -31.98
CA ARG A 12 -35.02 -13.68 -30.86
C ARG A 12 -35.20 -14.88 -29.92
N PRO A 13 -34.12 -15.53 -29.45
CA PRO A 13 -34.22 -16.62 -28.49
C PRO A 13 -34.87 -16.13 -27.19
N ASP A 14 -35.79 -16.94 -26.64
CA ASP A 14 -36.53 -16.63 -25.42
C ASP A 14 -35.55 -16.48 -24.24
N VAL A 15 -35.56 -15.31 -23.63
CA VAL A 15 -34.68 -14.93 -22.51
C VAL A 15 -34.79 -15.95 -21.36
N PHE A 16 -35.95 -16.58 -21.18
CA PHE A 16 -36.14 -17.63 -20.19
C PHE A 16 -35.31 -18.90 -20.46
N VAL A 17 -35.22 -19.32 -21.73
CA VAL A 17 -34.42 -20.49 -22.11
C VAL A 17 -32.93 -20.22 -21.94
N MET A 18 -32.51 -18.97 -22.16
CA MET A 18 -31.12 -18.55 -21.98
C MET A 18 -30.72 -18.44 -20.50
N LEU A 19 -31.66 -18.09 -19.61
CA LEU A 19 -31.43 -17.95 -18.16
C LEU A 19 -31.60 -19.25 -17.37
N LEU A 20 -32.25 -20.27 -17.92
CA LEU A 20 -32.52 -21.53 -17.24
C LEU A 20 -31.26 -22.23 -16.68
N PRO A 21 -30.12 -22.33 -17.40
CA PRO A 21 -28.91 -22.96 -16.87
C PRO A 21 -28.31 -22.17 -15.69
N VAL A 22 -28.39 -20.84 -15.74
CA VAL A 22 -27.89 -19.95 -14.69
C VAL A 22 -28.72 -20.09 -13.42
N MET A 23 -30.04 -20.17 -13.55
CA MET A 23 -30.96 -20.37 -12.43
C MET A 23 -30.78 -21.75 -11.78
N VAL A 24 -30.51 -22.80 -12.56
CA VAL A 24 -30.23 -24.15 -12.05
C VAL A 24 -28.90 -24.18 -11.29
N LEU A 25 -27.86 -23.51 -11.79
CA LEU A 25 -26.57 -23.42 -11.08
C LEU A 25 -26.68 -22.62 -9.77
N LEU A 26 -27.48 -21.56 -9.76
CA LEU A 26 -27.75 -20.74 -8.56
C LEU A 26 -28.48 -21.54 -7.48
N THR A 27 -29.50 -22.32 -7.85
CA THR A 27 -30.24 -23.14 -6.88
C THR A 27 -29.40 -24.27 -6.31
N ILE A 28 -28.59 -24.94 -7.14
CA ILE A 28 -27.64 -25.96 -6.66
C ILE A 28 -26.60 -25.35 -5.72
N SER A 29 -26.06 -24.17 -6.06
CA SER A 29 -25.07 -23.48 -5.21
C SER A 29 -25.65 -23.04 -3.87
N VAL A 30 -26.88 -22.54 -3.84
CA VAL A 30 -27.57 -22.15 -2.61
C VAL A 30 -27.87 -23.39 -1.75
N ALA A 31 -28.37 -24.48 -2.34
CA ALA A 31 -28.64 -25.71 -1.62
C ALA A 31 -27.37 -26.32 -1.01
N ALA A 32 -26.28 -26.39 -1.78
CA ALA A 32 -24.97 -26.87 -1.31
C ALA A 32 -24.42 -25.98 -0.17
N SER A 33 -24.58 -24.66 -0.28
CA SER A 33 -24.17 -23.71 0.76
C SER A 33 -24.98 -23.89 2.06
N THR A 34 -26.29 -24.14 1.97
CA THR A 34 -27.12 -24.35 3.17
C THR A 34 -26.81 -25.65 3.90
N ALA A 35 -26.47 -26.72 3.16
CA ALA A 35 -26.01 -27.97 3.75
C ALA A 35 -24.66 -27.79 4.47
N TRP A 36 -23.71 -27.13 3.81
CA TRP A 36 -22.38 -26.83 4.37
C TRP A 36 -22.43 -25.97 5.64
N ILE A 37 -23.34 -24.99 5.71
CA ILE A 37 -23.51 -24.12 6.88
C ILE A 37 -24.09 -24.87 8.09
N SER A 38 -24.86 -25.94 7.88
CA SER A 38 -25.41 -26.77 8.96
C SER A 38 -24.32 -27.56 9.67
N ASP A 39 -23.44 -28.21 8.89
CA ASP A 39 -22.35 -29.04 9.40
C ASP A 39 -21.33 -28.23 10.22
N TRP A 40 -21.11 -26.97 9.84
CA TRP A 40 -20.18 -26.09 10.56
C TRP A 40 -20.69 -25.71 11.95
N LYS A 41 -22.01 -25.63 12.15
CA LYS A 41 -22.58 -25.30 13.47
C LYS A 41 -22.42 -26.45 14.45
N GLU A 42 -22.70 -27.68 14.01
CA GLU A 42 -22.51 -28.88 14.83
C GLU A 42 -21.02 -29.11 15.13
N PHE A 43 -20.16 -28.94 14.13
CA PHE A 43 -18.71 -29.00 14.32
C PHE A 43 -18.20 -27.97 15.34
N LEU A 44 -18.65 -26.71 15.26
CA LEU A 44 -18.28 -25.67 16.23
C LEU A 44 -18.84 -25.99 17.63
N TRP A 45 -20.08 -26.47 17.72
CA TRP A 45 -20.66 -26.89 19.00
C TRP A 45 -19.85 -28.01 19.64
N ASP A 46 -19.46 -29.03 18.87
CA ASP A 46 -18.60 -30.09 19.36
C ASP A 46 -17.18 -29.63 19.66
N LEU A 47 -16.64 -28.68 18.90
CA LEU A 47 -15.30 -28.12 19.14
C LEU A 47 -15.23 -27.38 20.49
N PHE A 48 -16.26 -26.59 20.83
CA PHE A 48 -16.28 -25.74 22.02
C PHE A 48 -16.98 -26.36 23.24
N MET A 49 -18.02 -27.19 23.05
CA MET A 49 -18.89 -27.70 24.12
C MET A 49 -18.69 -29.18 24.47
N SER A 50 -17.91 -29.96 23.70
CA SER A 50 -17.64 -31.36 24.09
C SER A 50 -16.90 -31.47 25.45
N PRO A 51 -17.29 -32.43 26.31
CA PRO A 51 -16.57 -32.74 27.54
C PRO A 51 -15.31 -33.56 27.22
N GLY A 52 -14.16 -32.89 27.15
CA GLY A 52 -12.86 -33.54 26.97
C GLY A 52 -11.69 -32.62 27.25
N ILE A 53 -10.99 -32.83 28.37
CA ILE A 53 -9.81 -32.03 28.79
C ILE A 53 -8.70 -32.10 27.75
N LEU A 54 -8.44 -33.28 27.18
CA LEU A 54 -7.36 -33.49 26.21
C LEU A 54 -7.60 -32.68 24.92
N LYS A 55 -8.83 -32.68 24.40
CA LYS A 55 -9.22 -31.89 23.22
C LYS A 55 -8.98 -30.40 23.45
N ARG A 56 -9.35 -29.88 24.63
CA ARG A 56 -9.13 -28.47 25.02
C ARG A 56 -7.64 -28.15 25.12
N ILE A 57 -6.83 -29.04 25.70
CA ILE A 57 -5.37 -28.87 25.76
C ILE A 57 -4.77 -28.83 24.36
N MET A 58 -5.17 -29.75 23.47
CA MET A 58 -4.66 -29.80 22.09
C MET A 58 -5.04 -28.56 21.28
N ILE A 59 -6.30 -28.11 21.38
CA ILE A 59 -6.76 -26.87 20.75
C ILE A 59 -6.00 -25.67 21.32
N ALA A 60 -5.86 -25.58 22.64
CA ALA A 60 -5.12 -24.49 23.28
C ALA A 60 -3.66 -24.47 22.83
N MET A 61 -2.99 -25.63 22.77
CA MET A 61 -1.61 -25.74 22.29
C MET A 61 -1.49 -25.31 20.83
N PHE A 62 -2.38 -25.78 19.96
CA PHE A 62 -2.43 -25.38 18.55
C PHE A 62 -2.63 -23.86 18.40
N VAL A 63 -3.52 -23.28 19.21
CA VAL A 63 -3.77 -21.84 19.24
C VAL A 63 -2.57 -21.06 19.72
N LEU A 64 -1.89 -21.52 20.77
CA LEU A 64 -0.71 -20.85 21.32
C LEU A 64 0.48 -20.90 20.35
N VAL A 65 0.72 -22.05 19.72
CA VAL A 65 1.80 -22.22 18.73
C VAL A 65 1.56 -21.37 17.47
N ASN A 66 0.31 -21.23 17.05
CA ASN A 66 -0.07 -20.48 15.85
C ASN A 66 -0.72 -19.12 16.16
N TRP A 67 -0.52 -18.60 17.37
CA TRP A 67 -1.18 -17.38 17.82
C TRP A 67 -0.94 -16.21 16.86
N LYS A 68 0.24 -16.14 16.26
CA LYS A 68 0.64 -15.12 15.27
C LYS A 68 -0.31 -15.02 14.06
N ASN A 69 -0.94 -16.14 13.70
CA ASN A 69 -1.77 -16.30 12.51
C ASN A 69 -3.25 -16.45 12.83
N MET A 70 -3.62 -16.36 14.11
CA MET A 70 -5.03 -16.37 14.50
C MET A 70 -5.77 -15.14 13.96
N PRO A 71 -7.09 -15.23 13.74
CA PRO A 71 -7.89 -14.07 13.37
C PRO A 71 -7.59 -12.88 14.29
N PHE A 72 -7.43 -11.71 13.70
CA PHE A 72 -7.07 -10.46 14.37
C PHE A 72 -5.68 -10.40 15.03
N ALA A 73 -4.88 -11.47 15.04
CA ALA A 73 -3.55 -11.43 15.66
C ALA A 73 -2.61 -10.42 14.99
N TRP A 74 -2.62 -10.36 13.65
CA TRP A 74 -1.90 -9.31 12.91
C TRP A 74 -2.38 -7.91 13.30
N THR A 75 -3.70 -7.70 13.30
CA THR A 75 -4.34 -6.43 13.68
C THR A 75 -3.89 -6.01 15.08
N PHE A 76 -3.98 -6.90 16.06
CA PHE A 76 -3.53 -6.66 17.42
C PHE A 76 -2.05 -6.27 17.47
N ARG A 77 -1.16 -6.99 16.77
CA ARG A 77 0.28 -6.69 16.76
C ARG A 77 0.56 -5.27 16.23
N VAL A 78 -0.08 -4.88 15.14
CA VAL A 78 0.06 -3.54 14.54
C VAL A 78 -0.45 -2.47 15.51
N PHE A 79 -1.70 -2.59 15.98
CA PHE A 79 -2.32 -1.60 16.86
C PHE A 79 -1.69 -1.56 18.25
N TYR A 80 -1.15 -2.67 18.74
CA TYR A 80 -0.39 -2.74 19.98
C TYR A 80 0.79 -1.76 19.94
N HIS A 81 1.63 -1.81 18.90
CA HIS A 81 2.78 -0.91 18.80
C HIS A 81 2.35 0.56 18.65
N ILE A 82 1.30 0.81 17.86
CA ILE A 82 0.73 2.16 17.68
C ILE A 82 0.27 2.72 19.02
N SER A 83 -0.65 2.02 19.69
CA SER A 83 -1.26 2.45 20.95
C SER A 83 -0.23 2.49 22.09
N HIS A 84 0.68 1.52 22.16
CA HIS A 84 1.73 1.51 23.17
C HIS A 84 2.65 2.72 23.02
N ASN A 85 3.13 3.00 21.82
CA ASN A 85 3.98 4.17 21.59
C ASN A 85 3.23 5.46 21.83
N ILE A 86 1.96 5.57 21.43
CA ILE A 86 1.16 6.78 21.60
C ILE A 86 0.79 7.02 23.06
N TYR A 87 0.17 6.07 23.75
CA TYR A 87 -0.48 6.31 25.04
C TYR A 87 0.37 5.91 26.25
N ILE A 88 1.16 4.84 26.12
CA ILE A 88 1.82 4.21 27.28
C ILE A 88 3.27 4.68 27.40
N ARG A 89 3.99 4.78 26.28
CA ARG A 89 5.42 5.04 26.28
C ARG A 89 5.75 6.48 26.71
N ARG A 90 6.65 6.61 27.69
CA ARG A 90 7.23 7.91 28.09
C ARG A 90 8.13 8.46 26.98
N ARG A 91 8.03 9.77 26.70
CA ARG A 91 8.65 10.46 25.56
C ARG A 91 10.19 10.35 25.59
N PRO A 92 10.84 9.59 24.68
CA PRO A 92 12.28 9.71 24.52
C PRO A 92 12.59 11.01 23.77
N ARG A 93 13.61 11.76 24.21
CA ARG A 93 14.13 12.90 23.44
C ARG A 93 14.99 12.37 22.31
N LEU A 94 14.38 12.20 21.13
CA LEU A 94 15.07 11.75 19.93
C LEU A 94 15.67 12.98 19.21
N GLY A 95 16.98 12.97 18.97
CA GLY A 95 17.65 13.99 18.16
C GLY A 95 17.71 13.61 16.67
N PRO A 96 18.22 14.50 15.79
CA PRO A 96 18.27 14.26 14.33
C PRO A 96 18.99 12.97 13.92
N ARG A 97 19.97 12.51 14.72
CA ARG A 97 20.69 11.24 14.52
C ARG A 97 19.79 10.01 14.57
N ALA A 98 18.63 10.07 15.23
CA ALA A 98 17.70 8.95 15.34
C ALA A 98 17.03 8.60 14.00
N LEU A 99 16.97 9.53 13.04
CA LEU A 99 16.37 9.30 11.72
C LEU A 99 17.07 8.19 10.93
N PHE A 100 18.38 8.04 11.13
CA PHE A 100 19.22 7.07 10.42
C PHE A 100 19.57 5.85 11.27
N ARG A 101 19.01 5.74 12.48
CA ARG A 101 19.24 4.59 13.36
C ARG A 101 18.19 3.50 13.06
N PRO A 102 18.60 2.24 12.94
CA PRO A 102 17.66 1.15 12.70
C PRO A 102 16.86 0.86 13.98
N ILE A 103 15.61 0.45 13.80
CA ILE A 103 14.86 -0.29 14.83
C ILE A 103 14.93 -1.77 14.45
N ILE A 104 15.33 -2.61 15.40
CA ILE A 104 15.46 -4.05 15.18
C ILE A 104 14.25 -4.73 15.81
N SER A 105 13.49 -5.45 14.99
CA SER A 105 12.35 -6.25 15.43
C SER A 105 12.67 -7.73 15.21
N THR A 106 12.52 -8.54 16.25
CA THR A 106 12.68 -9.99 16.18
C THR A 106 11.32 -10.67 16.22
N THR A 107 11.11 -11.64 15.35
CA THR A 107 9.85 -12.40 15.22
C THR A 107 10.19 -13.87 15.00
N TYR A 108 9.26 -14.75 15.37
CA TYR A 108 9.37 -16.18 15.08
C TYR A 108 8.51 -16.56 13.88
N THR A 109 8.83 -17.68 13.24
CA THR A 109 8.03 -18.27 12.17
C THR A 109 7.06 -19.28 12.77
N SER A 110 5.76 -19.01 12.72
CA SER A 110 4.75 -20.00 13.13
C SER A 110 4.61 -21.07 12.06
N VAL A 111 4.09 -22.25 12.44
CA VAL A 111 3.90 -23.38 11.50
C VAL A 111 3.07 -22.95 10.28
N PHE A 112 2.05 -22.11 10.47
CA PHE A 112 1.22 -21.58 9.38
C PHE A 112 1.88 -20.53 8.48
N GLU A 113 3.11 -20.12 8.78
CA GLU A 113 3.90 -19.29 7.87
C GLU A 113 4.89 -20.13 7.05
N ILE A 114 4.99 -21.43 7.33
CA ILE A 114 5.88 -22.34 6.62
C ILE A 114 5.18 -22.79 5.33
N ASP A 115 5.86 -22.62 4.20
CA ASP A 115 5.36 -23.07 2.90
C ASP A 115 5.70 -24.55 2.63
N TYR A 116 5.35 -25.03 1.44
CA TYR A 116 5.60 -26.41 1.01
C TYR A 116 7.09 -26.78 0.96
N ASN A 117 7.99 -25.80 0.90
CA ASN A 117 9.44 -26.02 0.92
C ASN A 117 10.01 -26.06 2.34
N LEU A 118 9.17 -26.05 3.38
CA LEU A 118 9.58 -26.03 4.79
C LEU A 118 10.38 -24.77 5.18
N HIS A 119 10.21 -23.68 4.42
CA HIS A 119 10.77 -22.38 4.73
C HIS A 119 9.64 -21.38 4.99
N LYS A 120 9.99 -20.21 5.55
CA LYS A 120 9.01 -19.14 5.72
C LYS A 120 8.52 -18.67 4.34
N SER A 121 7.21 -18.70 4.14
CA SER A 121 6.55 -18.25 2.91
C SER A 121 6.87 -16.79 2.60
N ASN A 122 7.18 -16.50 1.33
CA ASN A 122 7.51 -15.15 0.84
C ASN A 122 6.47 -14.10 1.22
N SER A 123 5.18 -14.43 1.12
CA SER A 123 4.10 -13.48 1.42
C SER A 123 4.03 -13.11 2.90
N THR A 124 4.47 -13.99 3.79
CA THR A 124 4.38 -13.77 5.24
C THR A 124 5.43 -12.79 5.76
N PHE A 125 6.52 -12.56 5.02
CA PHE A 125 7.48 -11.50 5.32
C PHE A 125 6.84 -10.11 5.32
N PHE A 126 5.87 -9.86 4.45
CA PHE A 126 5.15 -8.58 4.43
C PHE A 126 4.43 -8.31 5.75
N THR A 127 3.89 -9.34 6.40
CA THR A 127 3.20 -9.18 7.69
C THR A 127 4.16 -8.73 8.81
N ASP A 128 5.39 -9.26 8.81
CA ASP A 128 6.41 -8.88 9.80
C ASP A 128 6.99 -7.49 9.52
N ILE A 129 7.12 -7.13 8.24
CA ILE A 129 7.50 -5.79 7.80
C ILE A 129 6.43 -4.77 8.22
N ASP A 130 5.15 -5.06 8.07
CA ASP A 130 4.07 -4.15 8.47
C ASP A 130 4.09 -3.85 9.97
N VAL A 131 4.24 -4.88 10.81
CA VAL A 131 4.35 -4.71 12.27
C VAL A 131 5.60 -3.89 12.62
N SER A 132 6.74 -4.17 11.98
CA SER A 132 7.99 -3.44 12.19
C SER A 132 7.91 -1.98 11.75
N ARG A 133 7.21 -1.71 10.65
CA ARG A 133 6.94 -0.36 10.15
C ARG A 133 6.06 0.42 11.10
N ALA A 134 4.96 -0.17 11.57
CA ALA A 134 4.09 0.43 12.56
C ALA A 134 4.88 0.79 13.83
N HIS A 135 5.77 -0.10 14.28
CA HIS A 135 6.67 0.16 15.39
C HIS A 135 7.62 1.34 15.10
N LEU A 136 8.35 1.34 13.99
CA LEU A 136 9.30 2.40 13.62
C LEU A 136 8.64 3.78 13.52
N VAL A 137 7.57 3.87 12.73
CA VAL A 137 6.90 5.14 12.39
C VAL A 137 6.31 5.75 13.65
N THR A 138 5.58 4.96 14.44
CA THR A 138 5.02 5.46 15.70
C THR A 138 6.10 5.69 16.76
N TYR A 139 7.25 5.02 16.67
CA TYR A 139 8.37 5.28 17.56
C TYR A 139 9.00 6.66 17.29
N LEU A 140 9.27 6.97 16.02
CA LEU A 140 9.96 8.19 15.60
C LEU A 140 9.02 9.41 15.53
N LEU A 141 7.84 9.25 14.93
CA LEU A 141 6.96 10.37 14.55
C LEU A 141 5.84 10.66 15.55
N ARG A 142 5.77 9.93 16.67
CA ARG A 142 4.74 10.16 17.70
C ARG A 142 4.52 11.64 18.05
N PRO A 143 5.54 12.48 18.30
CA PRO A 143 5.30 13.89 18.65
C PRO A 143 4.52 14.63 17.56
N ALA A 144 4.90 14.46 16.30
CA ALA A 144 4.21 15.05 15.16
C ALA A 144 2.78 14.49 15.02
N MET A 145 2.60 13.17 15.18
CA MET A 145 1.27 12.55 15.15
C MET A 145 0.34 13.08 16.25
N MET A 146 0.87 13.36 17.45
CA MET A 146 0.08 13.90 18.56
C MET A 146 -0.30 15.37 18.36
N ASN A 147 0.60 16.17 17.79
CA ASN A 147 0.29 17.54 17.42
C ASN A 147 -0.74 17.57 16.27
N LEU A 148 -0.61 16.66 15.30
CA LEU A 148 -1.57 16.52 14.21
C LEU A 148 -2.97 16.12 14.71
N VAL A 149 -3.06 15.20 15.69
CA VAL A 149 -4.35 14.82 16.29
C VAL A 149 -4.96 15.97 17.08
N HIS A 150 -4.15 16.78 17.74
CA HIS A 150 -4.59 17.95 18.51
C HIS A 150 -4.32 19.23 17.74
N ASN A 151 -4.53 19.25 16.43
CA ASN A 151 -4.18 20.40 15.59
C ASN A 151 -4.92 21.67 16.03
N THR A 152 -6.17 21.54 16.47
CA THR A 152 -7.00 22.61 17.01
C THR A 152 -6.38 23.34 18.20
N SER A 153 -5.62 22.64 19.04
CA SER A 153 -4.97 23.25 20.21
C SER A 153 -3.48 23.50 20.02
N SER A 154 -2.83 22.74 19.14
CA SER A 154 -1.40 22.86 18.87
C SER A 154 -1.07 23.79 17.71
N HIS A 155 -2.06 24.15 16.89
CA HIS A 155 -1.94 24.93 15.65
C HIS A 155 -0.78 24.45 14.77
N PHE A 156 -0.55 23.14 14.75
CA PHE A 156 0.62 22.53 14.12
C PHE A 156 0.58 22.66 12.59
N ILE A 157 -0.61 22.67 12.00
CA ILE A 157 -0.89 22.92 10.59
C ILE A 157 -1.98 23.98 10.51
N LEU A 158 -1.65 25.14 9.93
CA LEU A 158 -2.59 26.23 9.66
C LEU A 158 -3.08 26.14 8.21
N ASP A 159 -4.36 26.47 7.98
CA ASP A 159 -4.91 26.57 6.63
C ASP A 159 -4.40 27.86 5.93
N PRO A 160 -3.67 27.77 4.80
CA PRO A 160 -3.06 28.94 4.15
C PRO A 160 -4.06 30.00 3.66
N LYS A 161 -5.35 29.66 3.53
CA LYS A 161 -6.35 30.54 2.92
C LYS A 161 -7.28 31.24 3.93
N THR A 162 -7.38 30.71 5.14
CA THR A 162 -8.53 31.04 6.01
C THR A 162 -8.17 31.26 7.48
N ASP A 163 -6.91 31.08 7.87
CA ASP A 163 -6.42 31.23 9.26
C ASP A 163 -7.32 30.54 10.31
N SER A 164 -7.95 29.43 9.91
CA SER A 164 -8.94 28.69 10.69
C SER A 164 -8.81 27.19 10.44
N ASP A 165 -9.34 26.41 11.38
CA ASP A 165 -9.00 25.00 11.56
C ASP A 165 -9.63 24.11 10.46
N PRO A 166 -8.84 23.37 9.67
CA PRO A 166 -9.26 22.80 8.37
C PRO A 166 -10.13 21.54 8.46
N VAL A 167 -10.71 21.22 9.62
CA VAL A 167 -11.38 19.93 9.85
C VAL A 167 -12.89 20.06 9.68
N ASP A 168 -13.32 20.39 8.45
CA ASP A 168 -14.65 19.97 8.02
C ASP A 168 -14.64 19.49 6.56
N GLY A 169 -15.04 18.23 6.39
CA GLY A 169 -14.97 17.50 5.13
C GLY A 169 -13.57 16.98 4.82
N TRP A 170 -13.35 15.68 5.01
CA TRP A 170 -12.90 14.76 3.96
C TRP A 170 -12.83 13.34 4.57
N GLU A 171 -13.69 12.48 4.06
CA GLU A 171 -13.61 11.03 4.24
C GLU A 171 -12.49 10.42 3.38
N LYS A 172 -11.85 9.39 3.94
CA LYS A 172 -11.21 8.20 3.30
C LYS A 172 -9.77 8.27 2.74
N LYS A 173 -8.85 7.85 3.63
CA LYS A 173 -7.68 6.94 3.50
C LYS A 173 -6.50 7.26 2.56
N VAL A 174 -5.26 7.17 3.10
CA VAL A 174 -4.19 6.19 2.71
C VAL A 174 -3.21 5.98 3.89
N GLN A 175 -2.73 4.74 4.09
CA GLN A 175 -1.99 4.24 5.28
C GLN A 175 -0.68 3.45 4.97
N ALA A 176 0.07 3.74 3.89
CA ALA A 176 1.35 3.05 3.57
C ALA A 176 2.32 3.91 2.73
N THR A 177 3.61 3.58 2.66
CA THR A 177 4.56 4.24 1.73
C THR A 177 5.05 3.26 0.67
N ALA A 178 4.51 3.47 -0.53
CA ALA A 178 5.00 3.02 -1.81
C ALA A 178 5.92 4.11 -2.41
N ILE A 179 6.74 3.75 -3.40
CA ILE A 179 7.32 4.74 -4.32
C ILE A 179 6.22 5.04 -5.34
N SER A 180 5.83 6.31 -5.46
CA SER A 180 4.72 6.74 -6.31
C SER A 180 5.15 7.90 -7.22
N LYS A 181 4.76 7.84 -8.48
CA LYS A 181 4.94 8.92 -9.45
C LYS A 181 3.82 9.94 -9.24
N TYR A 182 4.20 11.19 -8.95
CA TYR A 182 3.24 12.28 -8.77
C TYR A 182 3.14 13.11 -10.05
N VAL A 183 1.91 13.42 -10.45
CA VAL A 183 1.59 14.33 -11.56
C VAL A 183 0.64 15.39 -11.01
N PHE A 184 1.10 16.64 -10.98
CA PHE A 184 0.28 17.76 -10.51
C PHE A 184 -0.59 18.26 -11.66
N LYS A 185 -1.88 18.53 -11.41
CA LYS A 185 -2.82 19.01 -12.44
C LYS A 185 -3.66 20.17 -11.94
N LEU A 186 -3.97 21.10 -12.85
CA LEU A 186 -4.97 22.15 -12.71
C LEU A 186 -6.01 21.97 -13.82
N GLY A 187 -7.14 21.33 -13.50
CA GLY A 187 -8.12 20.92 -14.51
C GLY A 187 -7.53 19.90 -15.50
N ARG A 188 -7.54 20.22 -16.80
CA ARG A 188 -6.90 19.38 -17.84
C ARG A 188 -5.40 19.69 -18.05
N LEU A 189 -4.86 20.71 -17.38
CA LEU A 189 -3.48 21.12 -17.53
C LEU A 189 -2.58 20.38 -16.53
N THR A 190 -1.47 19.82 -17.01
CA THR A 190 -0.42 19.27 -16.13
C THR A 190 0.53 20.39 -15.72
N VAL A 191 0.79 20.51 -14.42
CA VAL A 191 1.63 21.56 -13.84
C VAL A 191 3.01 20.99 -13.51
N HIS A 192 4.05 21.75 -13.83
CA HIS A 192 5.42 21.35 -13.57
C HIS A 192 5.70 21.24 -12.05
N PRO A 193 6.24 20.12 -11.54
CA PRO A 193 6.49 19.93 -10.11
C PRO A 193 7.35 21.03 -9.47
N ALA A 194 8.31 21.58 -10.21
CA ALA A 194 9.16 22.64 -9.68
C ALA A 194 8.39 23.93 -9.35
N ARG A 195 7.30 24.26 -10.09
CA ARG A 195 6.43 25.40 -9.71
C ARG A 195 5.74 25.17 -8.38
N ILE A 196 5.39 23.93 -8.07
CA ILE A 196 4.73 23.56 -6.81
C ILE A 196 5.74 23.63 -5.66
N LEU A 197 6.96 23.11 -5.86
CA LEU A 197 8.01 23.11 -4.84
C LEU A 197 8.57 24.51 -4.56
N ASP A 198 8.71 25.36 -5.59
CA ASP A 198 9.17 26.75 -5.48
C ASP A 198 8.16 27.62 -4.71
N ASN A 199 6.88 27.58 -5.11
CA ASN A 199 5.81 28.28 -4.37
C ASN A 199 5.61 27.73 -2.95
N SER A 200 6.10 26.53 -2.64
CA SER A 200 6.09 25.97 -1.29
C SER A 200 7.29 26.45 -0.45
N GLY A 201 8.17 27.29 -1.00
CA GLY A 201 9.41 27.72 -0.36
C GLY A 201 10.41 26.58 -0.12
N LEU A 202 10.17 25.41 -0.74
CA LEU A 202 11.00 24.22 -0.59
C LEU A 202 12.19 24.23 -1.56
N LEU A 203 12.14 25.10 -2.56
CA LEU A 203 13.26 25.38 -3.42
C LEU A 203 13.84 26.75 -3.05
N PRO A 204 15.15 26.83 -2.76
CA PRO A 204 15.83 28.10 -2.58
C PRO A 204 15.95 28.83 -3.94
N GLU A 205 16.18 30.14 -3.90
CA GLU A 205 16.37 30.93 -5.11
C GLU A 205 17.51 30.37 -5.97
N ARG A 206 17.21 30.18 -7.26
CA ARG A 206 18.14 29.63 -8.24
C ARG A 206 18.34 30.65 -9.36
N PRO A 207 19.60 30.96 -9.75
CA PRO A 207 19.86 31.74 -10.95
C PRO A 207 19.25 31.07 -12.19
N GLY A 208 18.38 31.79 -12.90
CA GLY A 208 17.63 31.25 -14.05
C GLY A 208 16.34 30.51 -13.69
N GLY A 209 15.97 30.44 -12.41
CA GLY A 209 14.73 29.81 -11.96
C GLY A 209 14.73 28.28 -12.06
N TRP A 210 13.64 27.68 -11.59
CA TRP A 210 13.48 26.22 -11.55
C TRP A 210 12.66 25.65 -12.73
N THR A 211 12.15 26.54 -13.59
CA THR A 211 11.23 26.19 -14.68
C THR A 211 11.56 26.88 -16.00
N GLU A 212 12.38 27.93 -15.96
CA GLU A 212 12.73 28.74 -17.12
C GLU A 212 14.12 28.32 -17.59
N GLY A 213 14.14 27.25 -18.38
CA GLY A 213 15.34 26.56 -18.82
C GLY A 213 14.96 25.10 -18.98
N GLY A 214 14.94 24.61 -20.22
CA GLY A 214 14.56 23.22 -20.51
C GLY A 214 15.44 22.20 -19.77
N GLU A 215 15.17 20.91 -19.98
CA GLU A 215 15.90 19.80 -19.31
C GLU A 215 17.43 19.96 -19.36
N GLU A 216 17.97 20.60 -20.41
CA GLU A 216 19.40 20.93 -20.57
C GLU A 216 20.01 21.80 -19.45
N GLN A 217 19.25 22.71 -18.84
CA GLN A 217 19.74 23.58 -17.77
C GLN A 217 19.58 22.94 -16.38
N LEU A 218 18.63 22.03 -16.22
CA LEU A 218 18.42 21.25 -14.99
C LEU A 218 19.42 20.10 -14.87
N ASP A 219 19.85 19.52 -16.00
CA ASP A 219 20.80 18.41 -16.07
C ASP A 219 22.23 18.84 -16.48
N ASP A 220 22.58 20.13 -16.39
CA ASP A 220 23.94 20.60 -16.72
C ASP A 220 25.01 19.95 -15.80
N VAL A 221 25.62 18.88 -16.30
CA VAL A 221 26.63 18.07 -15.61
C VAL A 221 27.93 18.85 -15.40
N SER A 222 28.11 19.99 -16.09
CA SER A 222 29.32 20.83 -15.96
C SER A 222 29.40 21.62 -14.65
N ILE A 223 28.29 21.74 -13.91
CA ILE A 223 28.27 22.39 -12.60
C ILE A 223 28.98 21.48 -11.59
N ASP A 224 30.16 21.91 -11.14
CA ASP A 224 30.91 21.24 -10.06
C ASP A 224 30.19 21.42 -8.72
N LEU A 225 29.72 20.30 -8.17
CA LEU A 225 28.92 20.24 -6.94
C LEU A 225 29.65 19.47 -5.81
N SER A 226 30.95 19.22 -5.99
CA SER A 226 31.76 18.38 -5.09
C SER A 226 31.93 18.94 -3.67
N ASP A 227 31.92 20.26 -3.49
CA ASP A 227 32.26 20.94 -2.22
C ASP A 227 31.06 21.44 -1.36
N THR A 228 29.88 20.83 -1.48
CA THR A 228 28.64 21.32 -0.84
C THR A 228 28.22 20.62 0.46
N VAL A 229 29.08 19.78 1.05
CA VAL A 229 28.71 18.94 2.21
C VAL A 229 28.48 19.75 3.49
N ASP A 230 29.16 20.89 3.65
CA ASP A 230 29.16 21.70 4.89
C ASP A 230 28.56 23.12 4.76
N ARG A 231 27.91 23.45 3.64
CA ARG A 231 27.27 24.77 3.45
C ARG A 231 25.78 24.79 3.84
N GLU A 232 25.30 26.01 4.10
CA GLU A 232 23.90 26.39 4.26
C GLU A 232 23.04 25.85 3.11
N TRP A 233 21.74 25.65 3.34
CA TRP A 233 20.85 24.90 2.43
C TRP A 233 20.51 25.69 1.14
N ASP A 234 21.45 25.71 0.19
CA ASP A 234 21.37 26.44 -1.09
C ASP A 234 20.84 25.60 -2.28
N TRP A 235 20.61 26.24 -3.43
CA TRP A 235 20.08 25.59 -4.64
C TRP A 235 20.99 24.49 -5.18
N ARG A 236 22.31 24.62 -4.98
CA ARG A 236 23.30 23.62 -5.40
C ARG A 236 23.12 22.32 -4.62
N ARG A 237 22.87 22.41 -3.31
CA ARG A 237 22.60 21.25 -2.47
C ARG A 237 21.30 20.55 -2.85
N VAL A 238 20.25 21.30 -3.19
CA VAL A 238 18.99 20.74 -3.69
C VAL A 238 19.21 19.98 -5.00
N GLU A 239 20.01 20.52 -5.91
CA GLU A 239 20.36 19.88 -7.18
C GLU A 239 21.18 18.58 -6.96
N VAL A 240 22.13 18.56 -6.00
CA VAL A 240 22.85 17.34 -5.62
C VAL A 240 21.90 16.23 -5.14
N GLN A 241 20.91 16.58 -4.31
CA GLN A 241 19.94 15.61 -3.82
C GLN A 241 18.98 15.15 -4.91
N ARG A 242 18.56 16.06 -5.81
CA ARG A 242 17.77 15.72 -7.00
C ARG A 242 18.51 14.69 -7.85
N ARG A 243 19.79 14.92 -8.18
CA ARG A 243 20.63 13.96 -8.94
C ARG A 243 20.76 12.60 -8.26
N LYS A 244 20.93 12.58 -6.93
CA LYS A 244 20.93 11.33 -6.15
C LYS A 244 19.58 10.61 -6.24
N GLY A 245 18.47 11.33 -6.11
CA GLY A 245 17.12 10.80 -6.25
C GLY A 245 16.82 10.28 -7.66
N MET A 246 17.28 10.98 -8.69
CA MET A 246 17.12 10.57 -10.09
C MET A 246 17.79 9.23 -10.40
N LYS A 247 18.93 8.89 -9.77
CA LYS A 247 19.54 7.56 -9.90
C LYS A 247 18.62 6.43 -9.43
N ILE A 248 17.79 6.68 -8.43
CA ILE A 248 16.82 5.72 -7.89
C ILE A 248 15.56 5.73 -8.76
N ALA A 249 15.04 6.91 -9.10
CA ALA A 249 13.87 7.08 -9.95
C ALA A 249 14.06 6.46 -11.35
N ALA A 250 15.26 6.56 -11.93
CA ALA A 250 15.62 5.95 -13.20
C ALA A 250 15.46 4.42 -13.20
N ARG A 251 15.83 3.76 -12.09
CA ARG A 251 15.64 2.30 -11.95
C ARG A 251 14.16 1.92 -11.91
N PHE A 252 13.33 2.74 -11.26
CA PHE A 252 11.89 2.52 -11.22
C PHE A 252 11.23 2.79 -12.58
N HIS A 253 11.68 3.84 -13.27
CA HIS A 253 11.26 4.13 -14.65
C HIS A 253 11.59 2.97 -15.60
N ALA A 254 12.79 2.40 -15.48
CA ALA A 254 13.20 1.24 -16.27
C ALA A 254 12.33 0.00 -16.01
N VAL A 255 11.80 -0.17 -14.79
CA VAL A 255 10.83 -1.24 -14.49
C VAL A 255 9.46 -0.97 -15.15
N ASP A 256 9.02 0.28 -15.21
CA ASP A 256 7.79 0.64 -15.93
C ASP A 256 7.94 0.44 -17.45
N GLU A 257 9.13 0.73 -18.00
CA GLU A 257 9.49 0.45 -19.40
C GLU A 257 9.58 -1.04 -19.71
N ALA A 258 9.80 -1.90 -18.71
CA ALA A 258 9.85 -3.36 -18.89
C ALA A 258 8.55 -3.95 -19.43
N LYS A 259 7.43 -3.20 -19.43
CA LYS A 259 6.20 -3.56 -20.15
C LYS A 259 6.43 -3.74 -21.65
N GLY A 260 7.39 -3.00 -22.23
CA GLY A 260 7.79 -3.15 -23.64
C GLY A 260 8.70 -4.34 -23.91
N LEU A 261 9.19 -5.05 -22.89
CA LEU A 261 9.93 -6.31 -23.04
C LEU A 261 9.00 -7.51 -23.23
N PHE A 262 7.71 -7.35 -22.94
CA PHE A 262 6.71 -8.38 -23.17
C PHE A 262 6.07 -8.16 -24.54
N ASP A 263 6.41 -9.03 -25.48
CA ASP A 263 5.85 -9.11 -26.83
C ASP A 263 4.45 -9.74 -26.88
N GLY A 264 3.89 -10.13 -25.73
CA GLY A 264 2.60 -10.82 -25.65
C GLY A 264 2.65 -12.27 -26.16
N GLY A 265 3.84 -12.82 -26.40
CA GLY A 265 4.02 -14.17 -26.92
C GLY A 265 3.84 -14.25 -28.43
N GLU A 266 4.65 -13.52 -29.20
CA GLU A 266 4.77 -13.76 -30.65
C GLU A 266 5.30 -15.19 -30.93
N ASP A 267 5.90 -15.84 -29.91
CA ASP A 267 6.25 -17.28 -29.88
C ASP A 267 5.79 -18.02 -28.57
N GLY A 268 4.64 -17.63 -27.99
CA GLY A 268 3.92 -18.43 -26.99
C GLY A 268 4.16 -18.09 -25.51
N VAL A 269 3.08 -18.12 -24.72
CA VAL A 269 3.12 -18.00 -23.25
C VAL A 269 3.62 -19.32 -22.66
N LEU A 270 4.56 -19.28 -21.71
CA LEU A 270 5.13 -20.46 -21.03
C LEU A 270 4.09 -21.38 -20.36
N ALA A 271 2.88 -20.90 -20.09
CA ALA A 271 1.74 -21.72 -19.67
C ALA A 271 0.40 -21.02 -19.98
N CYS A 272 -0.55 -21.79 -20.52
CA CYS A 272 -1.98 -21.49 -20.52
C CYS A 272 -2.66 -22.51 -19.61
N SER A 273 -3.33 -22.09 -18.54
CA SER A 273 -4.18 -22.99 -17.75
C SER A 273 -5.64 -22.69 -18.07
N GLU A 274 -6.26 -23.58 -18.84
CA GLU A 274 -7.72 -23.66 -18.87
C GLU A 274 -8.15 -24.28 -17.54
N LEU A 275 -8.69 -23.45 -16.64
CA LEU A 275 -9.44 -23.93 -15.49
C LEU A 275 -10.78 -24.46 -16.03
N ASN A 276 -10.90 -25.78 -16.17
CA ASN A 276 -12.19 -26.46 -16.34
C ASN A 276 -13.04 -26.34 -15.06
#